data_AF-A0A438K7W7-F1
#
_entry.id   AF-A0A438K7W7-F1
#
_cell.length_a   1.000
_cell.length_b   1.000
_cell.length_c   1.000
_cell.angle_alpha   90.00
_cell.angle_beta   90.00
_cell.angle_gamma   90.00
#
_symmetry.space_group_name_H-M   'P 1'
#
loop_
_entity.id
_entity.type
_entity.pdbx_description
1 polymer ?
#
loop_
_entity_poly.entity_id
_entity_poly.type
_entity_poly.pdbx_seq_one_letter_code
_entity_poly.pdbx_strand_id
1 'polypeptide(L)'
;MSLKMPLLIQKRTGVEVSQENGFGFSSFTNCISPPTKYILKKGNQRISLQRHCTVFGSLKDTMRFLDVQCNAFEGADGEVSLTAAGGLRKIPGLTEVFENAALVGVHYDGIFYEFVPWNGVVSWEINQWGYWYISAENESHMVELVATTKDPGTTLRAPTTEAGLAPACKDNCSGALKLQIWKRTYNGSKGKMILDVTSNMAAVEVGGGPWFNTWKGKTAAPELVRLALQVPVDEDAIFGLAPFFKPPGL
;
A
#
# COMPACT_ATOMS: atom_id res chain seq x y z
N MET A 1 -24.23 -15.62 3.08
CA MET A 1 -24.30 -15.20 1.66
C MET A 1 -22.86 -15.06 1.18
N SER A 2 -22.40 -16.05 0.42
CA SER A 2 -20.98 -16.26 0.11
C SER A 2 -20.56 -15.33 -1.03
N LEU A 3 -19.71 -14.34 -0.76
CA LEU A 3 -19.07 -13.51 -1.78
C LEU A 3 -18.12 -14.38 -2.61
N LYS A 4 -18.61 -14.89 -3.74
CA LYS A 4 -17.79 -15.45 -4.82
C LYS A 4 -17.29 -14.29 -5.69
N MET A 5 -16.09 -13.79 -5.42
CA MET A 5 -15.21 -13.08 -6.38
C MET A 5 -13.84 -12.93 -5.69
N PRO A 6 -12.71 -13.28 -6.35
CA PRO A 6 -12.37 -12.79 -7.68
C PRO A 6 -11.64 -13.84 -8.57
N LEU A 7 -12.30 -14.37 -9.60
CA LEU A 7 -11.67 -15.26 -10.59
C LEU A 7 -11.64 -14.67 -12.01
N LEU A 8 -12.23 -13.48 -12.22
CA LEU A 8 -12.41 -12.94 -13.58
C LEU A 8 -11.32 -11.92 -14.01
N ILE A 9 -10.47 -11.43 -13.10
CA ILE A 9 -9.46 -10.38 -13.40
C ILE A 9 -8.06 -10.94 -13.67
N GLN A 10 -7.75 -12.18 -13.25
CA GLN A 10 -6.40 -12.79 -13.41
C GLN A 10 -5.94 -12.94 -14.87
N LYS A 11 -6.86 -12.98 -15.85
CA LYS A 11 -6.52 -13.36 -17.24
C LYS A 11 -6.10 -12.22 -18.19
N ARG A 12 -6.17 -10.93 -17.81
CA ARG A 12 -5.91 -9.82 -18.76
C ARG A 12 -4.63 -9.01 -18.56
N THR A 13 -3.96 -9.08 -17.42
CA THR A 13 -2.80 -8.19 -17.11
C THR A 13 -1.51 -8.93 -16.74
N GLY A 14 -1.56 -10.25 -16.52
CA GLY A 14 -0.43 -11.02 -16.00
C GLY A 14 -0.05 -10.65 -14.56
N VAL A 15 -0.92 -9.91 -13.86
CA VAL A 15 -0.75 -9.56 -12.45
C VAL A 15 -1.56 -10.55 -11.60
N GLU A 16 -0.86 -11.33 -10.79
CA GLU A 16 -1.49 -12.15 -9.77
C GLU A 16 -1.76 -11.29 -8.54
N VAL A 17 -3.04 -11.10 -8.24
CA VAL A 17 -3.49 -10.57 -6.95
C VAL A 17 -3.90 -11.76 -6.10
N SER A 18 -3.12 -12.10 -5.09
CA SER A 18 -3.52 -13.11 -4.10
C SER A 18 -3.97 -12.45 -2.81
N GLN A 19 -5.18 -12.81 -2.38
CA GLN A 19 -5.74 -12.45 -1.09
C GLN A 19 -5.44 -13.62 -0.12
N GLU A 20 -4.53 -13.42 0.83
CA GLU A 20 -4.33 -14.39 1.91
C GLU A 20 -5.15 -13.93 3.12
N ASN A 21 -6.14 -14.72 3.51
CA ASN A 21 -6.87 -14.52 4.77
C ASN A 21 -6.03 -15.07 5.92
N GLY A 22 -5.57 -14.19 6.81
CA GLY A 22 -4.96 -14.60 8.08
C GLY A 22 -6.02 -14.86 9.16
N PHE A 23 -5.75 -15.80 10.07
CA PHE A 23 -6.47 -15.87 11.34
C PHE A 23 -5.76 -14.99 12.37
N GLY A 24 -6.46 -14.02 12.96
CA GLY A 24 -5.95 -13.19 14.06
C GLY A 24 -7.10 -12.66 14.90
N PHE A 25 -7.12 -13.00 16.18
CA PHE A 25 -8.07 -12.43 17.15
C PHE A 25 -7.64 -11.01 17.51
N SER A 26 -8.55 -10.05 17.33
CA SER A 26 -8.44 -8.71 17.91
C SER A 26 -9.76 -8.44 18.63
N SER A 27 -9.71 -8.44 19.96
CA SER A 27 -10.75 -7.81 20.78
C SER A 27 -10.62 -6.31 20.56
N PHE A 28 -11.64 -5.67 19.97
CA PHE A 28 -12.05 -4.26 20.08
C PHE A 28 -12.81 -3.89 18.78
N THR A 29 -14.15 -3.87 18.91
CA THR A 29 -15.18 -3.37 17.98
C THR A 29 -14.79 -2.01 17.37
N ASN A 30 -14.71 -1.82 16.05
CA ASN A 30 -15.87 -1.60 15.16
C ASN A 30 -15.54 -1.68 13.64
N CYS A 31 -14.43 -2.27 13.22
CA CYS A 31 -14.11 -2.44 11.79
C CYS A 31 -13.55 -3.84 11.51
N ILE A 32 -14.42 -4.85 11.46
CA ILE A 32 -14.02 -6.23 11.12
C ILE A 32 -14.20 -6.45 9.62
N SER A 33 -13.15 -6.21 8.84
CA SER A 33 -12.87 -7.01 7.65
C SER A 33 -11.68 -7.92 7.97
N PRO A 34 -11.69 -9.22 7.60
CA PRO A 34 -10.61 -10.15 7.93
C PRO A 34 -9.25 -9.60 7.44
N PRO A 35 -8.15 -9.90 8.15
CA PRO A 35 -6.83 -9.40 7.79
C PRO A 35 -6.50 -9.87 6.37
N THR A 36 -6.36 -8.88 5.49
CA THR A 36 -6.21 -9.10 4.06
C THR A 36 -4.82 -8.65 3.64
N LYS A 37 -4.00 -9.63 3.22
CA LYS A 37 -2.73 -9.38 2.54
C LYS A 37 -2.99 -9.22 1.05
N TYR A 38 -2.61 -8.08 0.50
CA TYR A 38 -2.56 -7.86 -0.93
C TYR A 38 -1.16 -8.17 -1.41
N ILE A 39 -1.01 -9.28 -2.12
CA ILE A 39 0.21 -9.55 -2.87
C ILE A 39 -0.09 -9.19 -4.32
N LEU A 40 0.58 -8.16 -4.83
CA LEU A 40 0.65 -7.89 -6.25
C LEU A 40 1.93 -8.51 -6.79
N LYS A 41 1.79 -9.51 -7.67
CA LYS A 41 2.92 -10.15 -8.37
C LYS A 41 2.80 -9.95 -9.87
N LYS A 42 3.89 -9.54 -10.52
CA LYS A 42 4.02 -9.52 -11.98
C LYS A 42 5.42 -9.98 -12.37
N GLY A 43 5.55 -11.21 -12.89
CA GLY A 43 6.87 -11.84 -13.10
C GLY A 43 7.65 -11.95 -11.78
N ASN A 44 8.92 -11.53 -11.76
CA ASN A 44 9.76 -11.50 -10.55
C ASN A 44 9.43 -10.33 -9.60
N GLN A 45 8.54 -9.41 -9.99
CA GLN A 45 8.19 -8.27 -9.15
C GLN A 45 7.09 -8.63 -8.16
N ARG A 46 7.30 -8.32 -6.89
CA ARG A 46 6.35 -8.55 -5.80
C ARG A 46 6.21 -7.31 -4.93
N ILE A 47 4.97 -6.88 -4.74
CA ILE A 47 4.59 -5.91 -3.70
C ILE A 47 3.66 -6.64 -2.75
N SER A 48 4.06 -6.72 -1.49
CA SER A 48 3.23 -7.24 -0.42
C SER A 48 2.81 -6.05 0.43
N LEU A 49 1.52 -5.77 0.51
CA LEU A 49 0.96 -4.81 1.44
C LEU A 49 -0.06 -5.52 2.32
N GLN A 50 0.13 -5.47 3.63
CA GLN A 50 -0.78 -6.11 4.59
C GLN A 50 -1.60 -5.04 5.30
N ARG A 51 -2.94 -5.14 5.17
CA ARG A 51 -3.83 -4.48 6.11
C ARG A 51 -3.56 -5.08 7.49
N HIS A 52 -3.42 -4.20 8.45
CA HIS A 52 -3.11 -4.45 9.85
C HIS A 52 -1.61 -4.55 10.18
N CYS A 53 -1.26 -3.74 11.17
CA CYS A 53 -0.01 -3.57 11.88
C CYS A 53 0.94 -4.77 12.02
N THR A 54 0.52 -6.03 11.82
CA THR A 54 1.26 -7.18 12.34
C THR A 54 2.17 -7.91 11.35
N VAL A 55 2.10 -7.73 10.02
CA VAL A 55 3.05 -8.42 9.14
C VAL A 55 3.49 -7.55 7.96
N PHE A 56 4.39 -6.62 8.24
CA PHE A 56 5.48 -6.30 7.33
C PHE A 56 6.75 -6.85 7.98
N GLY A 57 6.90 -8.17 8.03
CA GLY A 57 8.04 -8.84 8.71
C GLY A 57 9.42 -8.56 8.10
N SER A 58 9.53 -7.65 7.14
CA SER A 58 10.79 -7.28 6.49
C SER A 58 11.03 -5.76 6.41
N LEU A 59 10.13 -4.90 6.91
CA LEU A 59 10.22 -3.43 6.72
C LEU A 59 10.34 -2.62 8.01
N LYS A 60 10.67 -3.22 9.15
CA LYS A 60 10.37 -2.61 10.47
C LYS A 60 11.55 -2.17 11.32
N ASP A 61 12.61 -1.72 10.67
CA ASP A 61 13.56 -0.80 11.30
C ASP A 61 13.07 0.63 11.01
N THR A 62 12.55 1.34 12.02
CA THR A 62 12.44 2.83 12.03
C THR A 62 11.90 3.47 10.73
N MET A 63 10.85 2.90 10.15
CA MET A 63 10.44 3.29 8.80
C MET A 63 9.03 3.86 8.73
N ARG A 64 8.91 5.09 8.20
CA ARG A 64 7.62 5.76 8.02
C ARG A 64 6.77 5.02 6.99
N PHE A 65 5.49 4.87 7.31
CA PHE A 65 4.49 4.37 6.36
C PHE A 65 3.17 5.12 6.50
N LEU A 66 2.39 5.09 5.43
CA LEU A 66 1.07 5.69 5.30
C LEU A 66 0.09 4.65 4.73
N ASP A 67 -1.18 4.74 5.14
CA ASP A 67 -2.30 4.01 4.53
C ASP A 67 -3.52 4.93 4.41
N VAL A 68 -4.23 4.84 3.28
CA VAL A 68 -5.55 5.44 3.07
C VAL A 68 -6.43 4.45 2.35
N GLN A 69 -7.61 4.20 2.90
CA GLN A 69 -8.50 3.18 2.40
C GLN A 69 -9.97 3.53 2.60
N CYS A 70 -10.78 3.28 1.57
CA CYS A 70 -12.20 3.59 1.65
C CYS A 70 -12.98 2.76 0.64
N ASN A 71 -14.17 2.30 1.03
CA ASN A 71 -15.12 1.55 0.19
C ASN A 71 -16.52 2.17 0.22
N ALA A 72 -16.68 3.32 0.87
CA ALA A 72 -17.96 3.99 1.06
C ALA A 72 -17.82 5.39 0.50
N PHE A 73 -18.32 5.60 -0.72
CA PHE A 73 -18.19 6.87 -1.44
C PHE A 73 -19.55 7.42 -1.82
N GLU A 74 -19.64 8.74 -1.85
CA GLU A 74 -20.73 9.52 -2.43
C GLU A 74 -20.29 10.12 -3.77
N GLY A 75 -21.21 10.21 -4.73
CA GLY A 75 -20.98 10.86 -6.02
C GLY A 75 -20.66 9.94 -7.20
N ALA A 76 -20.70 8.61 -7.02
CA ALA A 76 -20.57 7.65 -8.10
C ALA A 76 -21.84 6.81 -8.28
N ASP A 77 -22.15 6.46 -9.53
CA ASP A 77 -23.28 5.59 -9.89
C ASP A 77 -22.96 4.09 -9.68
N GLY A 78 -21.70 3.76 -9.38
CA GLY A 78 -21.21 2.39 -9.19
C GLY A 78 -20.34 2.21 -7.96
N GLU A 79 -19.96 0.96 -7.68
CA GLU A 79 -19.12 0.62 -6.54
C GLU A 79 -17.70 1.18 -6.71
N VAL A 80 -17.20 1.87 -5.68
CA VAL A 80 -15.85 2.42 -5.63
C VAL A 80 -15.10 1.84 -4.42
N SER A 81 -13.88 1.36 -4.66
CA SER A 81 -12.97 0.92 -3.61
C SER A 81 -11.59 1.52 -3.84
N LEU A 82 -11.03 2.17 -2.82
CA LEU A 82 -9.71 2.78 -2.82
C LEU A 82 -8.80 2.01 -1.85
N THR A 83 -7.57 1.75 -2.29
CA THR A 83 -6.44 1.41 -1.42
C THR A 83 -5.22 2.21 -1.86
N ALA A 84 -4.66 3.01 -0.97
CA ALA A 84 -3.42 3.73 -1.18
C ALA A 84 -2.51 3.50 0.01
N ALA A 85 -1.26 3.14 -0.24
CA ALA A 85 -0.31 2.86 0.81
C ALA A 85 1.09 3.17 0.33
N GLY A 86 1.94 3.57 1.26
CA GLY A 86 3.30 3.98 0.97
C GLY A 86 4.21 3.79 2.16
N GLY A 87 5.47 3.56 1.89
CA GLY A 87 6.47 3.32 2.91
C GLY A 87 7.86 3.49 2.33
N LEU A 88 8.79 3.79 3.21
CA LEU A 88 10.16 3.42 2.93
C LEU A 88 10.26 1.89 3.12
N ARG A 89 11.08 1.22 2.31
CA ARG A 89 11.29 -0.23 2.41
C ARG A 89 12.76 -0.59 2.19
N LYS A 90 13.27 -1.57 2.93
CA LYS A 90 14.63 -2.10 2.73
C LYS A 90 14.64 -3.02 1.50
N ILE A 91 15.67 -2.91 0.66
CA ILE A 91 15.84 -3.80 -0.48
C ILE A 91 16.44 -5.14 -0.01
N PRO A 92 15.77 -6.28 -0.22
CA PRO A 92 16.34 -7.58 0.11
C PRO A 92 17.68 -7.81 -0.61
N GLY A 93 18.69 -8.32 0.09
CA GLY A 93 20.01 -8.61 -0.48
C GLY A 93 20.98 -7.42 -0.55
N LEU A 94 20.51 -6.19 -0.31
CA LEU A 94 21.37 -5.00 -0.19
C LEU A 94 21.30 -4.47 1.24
N THR A 95 22.43 -4.50 1.95
CA THR A 95 22.52 -3.91 3.29
C THR A 95 22.41 -2.38 3.20
N GLU A 96 21.66 -1.76 4.11
CA GLU A 96 21.49 -0.30 4.23
C GLU A 96 20.86 0.46 3.05
N VAL A 97 20.31 -0.22 2.04
CA VAL A 97 19.61 0.43 0.92
C VAL A 97 18.10 0.44 1.16
N PHE A 98 17.52 1.64 1.15
CA PHE A 98 16.09 1.87 1.29
C PHE A 98 15.51 2.53 0.03
N GLU A 99 14.28 2.17 -0.32
CA GLU A 99 13.54 2.84 -1.37
C GLU A 99 12.16 3.31 -0.91
N ASN A 100 11.68 4.35 -1.56
CA ASN A 100 10.30 4.78 -1.51
C ASN A 100 9.44 3.83 -2.35
N ALA A 101 8.57 3.06 -1.71
CA ALA A 101 7.60 2.20 -2.35
C ALA A 101 6.18 2.64 -1.98
N ALA A 102 5.32 2.80 -2.97
CA ALA A 102 3.93 3.15 -2.75
C ALA A 102 3.07 2.63 -3.91
N LEU A 103 1.78 2.53 -3.65
CA LEU A 103 0.78 2.27 -4.67
C LEU A 103 -0.51 3.03 -4.42
N VAL A 104 -1.27 3.17 -5.49
CA VAL A 104 -2.69 3.52 -5.45
C VAL A 104 -3.44 2.53 -6.33
N GLY A 105 -4.47 1.92 -5.78
CA GLY A 105 -5.39 1.05 -6.48
C GLY A 105 -6.81 1.57 -6.31
N VAL A 106 -7.50 1.83 -7.42
CA VAL A 106 -8.93 2.18 -7.39
C VAL A 106 -9.72 1.19 -8.24
N HIS A 107 -10.73 0.58 -7.65
CA HIS A 107 -11.75 -0.15 -8.39
C HIS A 107 -12.94 0.77 -8.61
N TYR A 108 -13.36 0.90 -9.87
CA TYR A 108 -14.57 1.62 -10.25
C TYR A 108 -15.11 1.07 -11.57
N ASP A 109 -16.41 0.82 -11.64
CA ASP A 109 -17.11 0.38 -12.85
C ASP A 109 -16.48 -0.87 -13.52
N GLY A 110 -16.08 -1.84 -12.69
CA GLY A 110 -15.42 -3.08 -13.16
C GLY A 110 -13.98 -2.90 -13.66
N ILE A 111 -13.41 -1.69 -13.58
CA ILE A 111 -12.03 -1.36 -13.97
C ILE A 111 -11.18 -1.23 -12.72
N PHE A 112 -9.96 -1.80 -12.75
CA PHE A 112 -8.94 -1.58 -11.74
C PHE A 112 -7.89 -0.58 -12.26
N TYR A 113 -7.92 0.63 -11.73
CA TYR A 113 -6.94 1.67 -11.98
C TYR A 113 -5.74 1.44 -11.05
N GLU A 114 -4.69 0.85 -11.61
CA GLU A 114 -3.48 0.47 -10.88
C GLU A 114 -2.36 1.50 -11.10
N PHE A 115 -1.79 2.00 -10.00
CA PHE A 115 -0.61 2.85 -9.97
C PHE A 115 0.41 2.23 -9.03
N VAL A 116 1.41 1.57 -9.59
CA VAL A 116 2.43 0.79 -8.88
C VAL A 116 3.80 1.05 -9.52
N PRO A 117 4.92 0.79 -8.82
CA PRO A 117 6.28 1.12 -9.25
C PRO A 117 6.69 0.64 -10.66
N TRP A 118 6.01 -0.34 -11.24
CA TRP A 118 6.32 -0.85 -12.59
C TRP A 118 5.46 -0.29 -13.72
N ASN A 119 4.35 0.38 -13.41
CA ASN A 119 3.45 0.96 -14.42
C ASN A 119 3.21 2.46 -14.22
N GLY A 120 3.65 3.03 -13.11
CA GLY A 120 3.34 4.39 -12.74
C GLY A 120 4.24 4.92 -11.64
N VAL A 121 3.93 6.14 -11.23
CA VAL A 121 4.69 6.90 -10.24
C VAL A 121 3.71 7.46 -9.23
N VAL A 122 3.98 7.21 -7.95
CA VAL A 122 3.16 7.70 -6.84
C VAL A 122 3.96 8.74 -6.06
N SER A 123 3.36 9.88 -5.78
CA SER A 123 3.91 10.95 -4.94
C SER A 123 2.97 11.21 -3.77
N TRP A 124 3.52 11.65 -2.64
CA TRP A 124 2.74 11.94 -1.44
C TRP A 124 3.29 13.11 -0.66
N GLU A 125 2.41 13.69 0.13
CA GLU A 125 2.66 14.70 1.15
C GLU A 125 1.79 14.40 2.36
N ILE A 126 2.39 13.87 3.43
CA ILE A 126 1.68 13.38 4.62
C ILE A 126 2.15 14.17 5.84
N ASN A 127 1.22 14.80 6.57
CA ASN A 127 1.55 15.44 7.84
C ASN A 127 1.78 14.39 8.93
N GLN A 128 2.38 14.80 10.05
CA GLN A 128 2.52 13.94 11.23
C GLN A 128 1.20 13.29 11.65
N TRP A 129 0.09 14.01 11.45
CA TRP A 129 -1.27 13.51 11.57
C TRP A 129 -2.24 14.45 10.87
N GLY A 130 -3.42 13.95 10.47
CA GLY A 130 -4.56 14.77 10.08
C GLY A 130 -4.62 15.19 8.61
N TYR A 131 -3.60 14.89 7.81
CA TYR A 131 -3.55 15.23 6.39
C TYR A 131 -2.74 14.22 5.56
N TRP A 132 -3.37 13.71 4.50
CA TRP A 132 -2.76 12.83 3.51
C TRP A 132 -3.09 13.38 2.13
N TYR A 133 -2.07 13.81 1.38
CA TYR A 133 -2.17 14.07 -0.05
C TYR A 133 -1.40 13.01 -0.79
N ILE A 134 -2.04 12.31 -1.73
CA ILE A 134 -1.40 11.31 -2.58
C ILE A 134 -1.82 11.57 -4.02
N SER A 135 -0.86 11.63 -4.92
CA SER A 135 -1.09 11.69 -6.35
C SER A 135 -0.36 10.56 -7.05
N ALA A 136 -0.93 10.04 -8.13
CA ALA A 136 -0.23 9.08 -8.97
C ALA A 136 -0.59 9.23 -10.44
N GLU A 137 0.34 8.82 -11.29
CA GLU A 137 0.15 8.82 -12.73
C GLU A 137 0.76 7.56 -13.36
N ASN A 138 0.13 7.09 -14.43
CA ASN A 138 0.68 6.09 -15.33
C ASN A 138 0.56 6.59 -16.78
N GLU A 139 0.81 5.73 -17.76
CA GLU A 139 0.77 6.13 -19.18
C GLU A 139 -0.57 6.74 -19.61
N SER A 140 -1.68 6.33 -19.00
CA SER A 140 -3.04 6.59 -19.48
C SER A 140 -3.95 7.31 -18.49
N HIS A 141 -3.60 7.34 -17.20
CA HIS A 141 -4.46 7.84 -16.14
C HIS A 141 -3.66 8.65 -15.11
N MET A 142 -4.38 9.53 -14.41
CA MET A 142 -3.91 10.24 -13.23
C MET A 142 -4.93 10.07 -12.11
N VAL A 143 -4.47 10.00 -10.87
CA VAL A 143 -5.30 9.94 -9.67
C VAL A 143 -4.78 10.92 -8.62
N GLU A 144 -5.70 11.55 -7.90
CA GLU A 144 -5.38 12.32 -6.71
C GLU A 144 -6.37 11.96 -5.62
N LEU A 145 -5.85 11.89 -4.40
CA LEU A 145 -6.68 11.76 -3.22
C LEU A 145 -6.16 12.66 -2.10
N VAL A 146 -7.12 13.26 -1.40
CA VAL A 146 -6.87 14.11 -0.23
C VAL A 146 -7.71 13.57 0.91
N ALA A 147 -7.06 13.06 1.95
CA ALA A 147 -7.72 12.65 3.17
C ALA A 147 -7.34 13.60 4.32
N THR A 148 -8.31 13.89 5.19
CA THR A 148 -8.12 14.73 6.36
C THR A 148 -8.88 14.18 7.56
N THR A 149 -8.38 14.45 8.76
CA THR A 149 -9.14 14.20 9.99
C THR A 149 -8.84 15.28 11.02
N LYS A 150 -9.87 15.66 11.79
CA LYS A 150 -9.74 16.48 12.99
C LYS A 150 -9.67 15.63 14.26
N ASP A 151 -10.11 14.38 14.18
CA ASP A 151 -10.05 13.48 15.33
C ASP A 151 -8.60 13.22 15.71
N PRO A 152 -8.33 13.07 17.02
CA PRO A 152 -6.99 12.84 17.52
C PRO A 152 -6.43 11.48 17.13
N GLY A 153 -7.20 10.58 16.49
CA GLY A 153 -6.80 9.22 16.10
C GLY A 153 -6.65 8.26 17.27
N THR A 154 -6.60 6.96 16.97
CA THR A 154 -6.36 5.90 17.94
C THR A 154 -4.93 5.42 17.81
N THR A 155 -4.19 5.34 18.93
CA THR A 155 -2.85 4.76 18.93
C THR A 155 -2.94 3.24 18.92
N LEU A 156 -2.33 2.63 17.92
CA LEU A 156 -2.26 1.18 17.76
C LEU A 156 -0.84 0.67 18.06
N ARG A 157 -0.79 -0.58 18.54
CA ARG A 157 0.48 -1.27 18.73
C ARG A 157 0.86 -2.03 17.47
N ALA A 158 2.12 -1.88 17.05
CA ALA A 158 2.72 -2.60 15.95
C ALA A 158 3.96 -3.37 16.44
N PRO A 159 4.30 -4.52 15.85
CA PRO A 159 5.64 -5.08 15.95
C PRO A 159 6.69 -4.04 15.54
N THR A 160 7.76 -3.92 16.32
CA THR A 160 8.99 -3.16 16.08
C THR A 160 10.18 -4.06 16.36
N THR A 161 11.33 -3.77 15.75
CA THR A 161 12.54 -4.59 15.92
C THR A 161 13.06 -4.57 17.36
N GLU A 162 13.01 -3.41 18.03
CA GLU A 162 13.64 -3.20 19.34
C GLU A 162 12.71 -3.48 20.52
N ALA A 163 11.42 -3.11 20.39
CA ALA A 163 10.46 -3.14 21.50
C ALA A 163 9.35 -4.18 21.32
N GLY A 164 9.42 -5.01 20.28
CA GLY A 164 8.38 -5.97 19.95
C GLY A 164 7.06 -5.27 19.66
N LEU A 165 5.96 -5.70 20.27
CA LEU A 165 4.67 -5.03 20.07
C LEU A 165 4.62 -3.70 20.84
N ALA A 166 4.78 -2.56 20.17
CA ALA A 166 4.87 -1.24 20.80
C ALA A 166 3.92 -0.21 20.15
N PRO A 167 3.48 0.84 20.86
CA PRO A 167 2.73 1.94 20.27
C PRO A 167 3.55 2.63 19.17
N ALA A 168 3.22 2.35 17.91
CA ALA A 168 4.04 2.77 16.75
C ALA A 168 3.20 3.24 15.56
N CYS A 169 1.87 3.20 15.69
CA CYS A 169 0.93 3.50 14.61
C CYS A 169 -0.26 4.27 15.14
N LYS A 170 -0.93 4.98 14.23
CA LYS A 170 -2.06 5.83 14.55
C LYS A 170 -3.08 5.77 13.42
N ASP A 171 -4.33 5.48 13.74
CA ASP A 171 -5.39 5.31 12.74
C ASP A 171 -6.69 6.09 13.07
N ASN A 172 -7.51 6.30 12.05
CA ASN A 172 -8.90 6.74 12.17
C ASN A 172 -9.72 6.20 10.98
N CYS A 173 -10.93 5.73 11.21
CA CYS A 173 -11.87 5.25 10.17
C CYS A 173 -12.95 6.26 9.77
N SER A 174 -12.88 7.50 10.27
CA SER A 174 -13.83 8.58 9.98
C SER A 174 -13.17 9.75 9.23
N GLY A 175 -12.16 9.46 8.42
CA GLY A 175 -11.46 10.46 7.62
C GLY A 175 -12.33 11.03 6.51
N ALA A 176 -12.28 12.35 6.32
CA ALA A 176 -12.86 13.02 5.17
C ALA A 176 -11.92 12.87 3.98
N LEU A 177 -12.39 12.26 2.89
CA LEU A 177 -11.63 11.91 1.71
C LEU A 177 -12.28 12.50 0.46
N LYS A 178 -11.45 13.06 -0.41
CA LYS A 178 -11.78 13.35 -1.81
C LYS A 178 -10.90 12.49 -2.72
N LEU A 179 -11.49 11.83 -3.71
CA LEU A 179 -10.80 10.99 -4.69
C LEU A 179 -11.21 11.41 -6.10
N GLN A 180 -10.22 11.63 -6.96
CA GLN A 180 -10.44 12.03 -8.34
C GLN A 180 -9.55 11.24 -9.29
N ILE A 181 -10.10 10.83 -10.44
CA ILE A 181 -9.39 10.12 -11.51
C ILE A 181 -9.62 10.83 -12.83
N TRP A 182 -8.56 10.97 -13.62
CA TRP A 182 -8.60 11.53 -14.98
C TRP A 182 -7.97 10.60 -15.99
N LYS A 183 -8.43 10.66 -17.24
CA LYS A 183 -7.60 10.26 -18.38
C LYS A 183 -6.43 11.21 -18.51
N ARG A 184 -5.24 10.68 -18.75
CA ARG A 184 -4.05 11.47 -19.05
C ARG A 184 -4.06 11.86 -20.53
N THR A 185 -3.76 13.12 -20.81
CA THR A 185 -3.64 13.63 -22.18
C THR A 185 -2.24 13.34 -22.74
N TYR A 186 -2.08 13.47 -24.06
CA TYR A 186 -0.80 13.23 -24.75
C TYR A 186 0.33 14.17 -24.28
N ASN A 187 0.00 15.39 -23.82
CA ASN A 187 0.92 16.35 -23.23
C ASN A 187 1.16 16.11 -21.72
N GLY A 188 0.65 15.01 -21.15
CA GLY A 188 0.88 14.61 -19.77
C GLY A 188 0.05 15.35 -18.72
N SER A 189 -1.00 16.09 -19.11
CA SER A 189 -1.90 16.78 -18.18
C SER A 189 -3.18 15.98 -17.87
N LYS A 190 -3.95 16.47 -16.90
CA LYS A 190 -5.29 15.96 -16.60
C LYS A 190 -6.24 16.24 -17.76
N GLY A 191 -6.78 15.18 -18.35
CA GLY A 191 -7.79 15.22 -19.40
C GLY A 191 -9.20 15.07 -18.85
N LYS A 192 -10.00 14.21 -19.50
CA LYS A 192 -11.38 13.95 -19.10
C LYS A 192 -11.42 13.31 -17.70
N MET A 193 -12.21 13.91 -16.80
CA MET A 193 -12.55 13.33 -15.50
C MET A 193 -13.30 12.01 -15.68
N ILE A 194 -12.87 10.97 -14.98
CA ILE A 194 -13.49 9.65 -14.92
C ILE A 194 -14.32 9.51 -13.64
N LEU A 195 -13.77 9.98 -12.51
CA LEU A 195 -14.34 9.82 -11.19
C LEU A 195 -14.05 11.08 -10.35
N ASP A 196 -15.04 11.59 -9.64
CA ASP A 196 -14.90 12.66 -8.63
C ASP A 196 -15.87 12.34 -7.49
N VAL A 197 -15.34 11.81 -6.39
CA VAL A 197 -16.14 11.29 -5.27
C VAL A 197 -15.58 11.73 -3.94
N THR A 198 -16.44 11.69 -2.92
CA THR A 198 -16.07 12.02 -1.55
C THR A 198 -16.52 10.95 -0.57
N SER A 199 -15.91 10.93 0.61
CA SER A 199 -16.29 10.06 1.72
C SER A 199 -15.99 10.74 3.04
N ASN A 200 -16.74 10.41 4.09
CA ASN A 200 -16.43 10.71 5.49
C ASN A 200 -16.08 9.45 6.30
N MET A 201 -15.84 8.32 5.62
CA MET A 201 -15.57 7.00 6.21
C MET A 201 -14.22 6.44 5.74
N ALA A 202 -13.25 7.29 5.44
CA ALA A 202 -11.92 6.82 5.05
C ALA A 202 -11.13 6.35 6.28
N ALA A 203 -10.59 5.15 6.19
CA ALA A 203 -9.51 4.69 7.06
C ALA A 203 -8.21 5.37 6.65
N VAL A 204 -7.59 6.08 7.59
CA VAL A 204 -6.32 6.79 7.42
C VAL A 204 -5.35 6.34 8.49
N GLU A 205 -4.11 6.05 8.11
CA GLU A 205 -3.08 5.57 9.02
C GLU A 205 -1.74 6.29 8.73
N VAL A 206 -1.01 6.53 9.81
CA VAL A 206 0.44 6.77 9.77
C VAL A 206 1.11 5.86 10.80
N GLY A 207 2.31 5.39 10.49
CA GLY A 207 3.06 4.61 11.46
C GLY A 207 4.55 4.59 11.20
N GLY A 208 5.24 3.89 12.09
CA GLY A 208 6.69 3.96 12.21
C GLY A 208 7.13 5.35 12.68
N GLY A 209 8.33 5.75 12.30
CA GLY A 209 8.86 7.05 12.72
C GLY A 209 10.36 7.15 12.48
N PRO A 210 10.96 8.29 12.85
CA PRO A 210 10.30 9.45 13.45
C PRO A 210 9.54 10.33 12.45
N TRP A 211 8.47 10.97 12.94
CA TRP A 211 7.64 11.95 12.22
C TRP A 211 7.90 13.34 12.79
N PHE A 212 8.94 14.03 12.32
CA PHE A 212 9.28 15.38 12.82
C PHE A 212 8.63 16.51 12.02
N ASN A 213 8.38 16.26 10.73
CA ASN A 213 7.84 17.23 9.77
C ASN A 213 6.91 16.50 8.79
N THR A 214 6.22 17.26 7.95
CA THR A 214 5.52 16.72 6.78
C THR A 214 6.46 15.85 5.95
N TRP A 215 6.05 14.62 5.70
CA TRP A 215 6.79 13.67 4.89
C TRP A 215 6.34 13.77 3.44
N LYS A 216 7.22 14.29 2.58
CA LYS A 216 7.05 14.29 1.13
C LYS A 216 7.87 13.17 0.52
N GLY A 217 7.31 12.46 -0.44
CA GLY A 217 8.00 11.36 -1.11
C GLY A 217 7.44 11.08 -2.48
N LYS A 218 8.21 10.31 -3.24
CA LYS A 218 7.90 9.86 -4.58
C LYS A 218 8.51 8.48 -4.76
N THR A 219 7.78 7.56 -5.37
CA THR A 219 8.29 6.21 -5.67
C THR A 219 9.57 6.30 -6.49
N ALA A 220 10.51 5.40 -6.20
CA ALA A 220 11.72 5.27 -7.02
C ALA A 220 11.34 4.99 -8.48
N ALA A 221 12.09 5.56 -9.42
CA ALA A 221 11.85 5.34 -10.84
C ALA A 221 11.95 3.84 -11.18
N PRO A 222 11.15 3.34 -12.15
CA PRO A 222 11.21 1.94 -12.58
C PRO A 222 12.62 1.46 -12.93
N GLU A 223 13.50 2.35 -13.41
CA GLU A 223 14.88 2.02 -13.77
C GLU A 223 15.76 1.64 -12.58
N LEU A 224 15.64 2.30 -11.43
CA LEU A 224 16.45 1.96 -10.25
C LEU A 224 16.02 0.60 -9.68
N VAL A 225 14.71 0.34 -9.67
CA VAL A 225 14.10 -0.95 -9.31
C VAL A 225 14.52 -2.03 -10.33
N ARG A 226 14.52 -1.72 -11.64
CA ARG A 226 14.99 -2.64 -12.68
C ARG A 226 16.48 -2.97 -12.55
N LEU A 227 17.33 -1.99 -12.26
CA LEU A 227 18.77 -2.18 -12.07
C LEU A 227 19.07 -3.02 -10.83
N ALA A 228 18.41 -2.75 -9.70
CA ALA A 228 18.57 -3.54 -8.49
C ALA A 228 18.07 -5.01 -8.64
N LEU A 229 17.06 -5.23 -9.48
CA LEU A 229 16.49 -6.56 -9.75
C LEU A 229 17.20 -7.35 -10.87
N GLN A 230 18.13 -6.73 -11.60
CA GLN A 230 18.98 -7.41 -12.60
C GLN A 230 20.25 -8.01 -11.99
N VAL A 231 20.51 -7.77 -10.70
CA VAL A 231 21.56 -8.48 -9.97
C VAL A 231 21.05 -9.89 -9.71
N PRO A 232 21.70 -10.95 -10.22
CA PRO A 232 21.31 -12.32 -9.88
C PRO A 232 21.44 -12.48 -8.37
N VAL A 233 20.30 -12.64 -7.70
CA VAL A 233 20.29 -13.07 -6.30
C VAL A 233 20.57 -14.56 -6.35
N ASP A 234 21.82 -14.92 -6.03
CA ASP A 234 22.20 -16.31 -5.81
C ASP A 234 21.49 -16.80 -4.55
N GLU A 235 20.36 -17.47 -4.75
CA GLU A 235 19.54 -18.03 -3.68
C GLU A 235 20.34 -19.06 -2.87
N ASP A 236 21.27 -19.79 -3.51
CA ASP A 236 22.10 -20.81 -2.88
C ASP A 236 23.22 -20.20 -2.01
N ALA A 237 23.74 -19.03 -2.35
CA ALA A 237 24.71 -18.31 -1.52
C ALA A 237 24.10 -17.78 -0.21
N ILE A 238 22.81 -17.41 -0.21
CA ILE A 238 22.11 -16.91 0.99
C ILE A 238 21.75 -18.06 1.93
N PHE A 239 21.39 -19.24 1.41
CA PHE A 239 21.12 -20.43 2.24
C PHE A 239 22.38 -21.24 2.61
N GLY A 240 23.51 -21.04 1.93
CA GLY A 240 24.78 -21.72 2.21
C GLY A 240 25.54 -21.23 3.45
N LEU A 241 25.17 -20.06 4.01
CA LEU A 241 25.90 -19.43 5.13
C LEU A 241 25.30 -19.70 6.53
N ALA A 242 24.24 -20.52 6.64
CA ALA A 242 23.68 -20.93 7.93
C ALA A 242 23.51 -22.46 8.02
N PRO A 243 24.45 -23.19 8.65
CA PRO A 243 24.38 -24.65 8.71
C PRO A 243 23.39 -25.20 9.76
N PHE A 244 22.37 -24.44 10.20
CA PHE A 244 21.64 -24.81 11.44
C PHE A 244 20.11 -24.82 11.44
N PHE A 245 19.42 -24.70 10.29
CA PHE A 245 17.98 -24.94 10.25
C PHE A 245 17.54 -25.73 9.02
N LYS A 246 17.85 -27.03 9.01
CA LYS A 246 16.97 -28.04 8.39
C LYS A 246 16.30 -28.82 9.52
N PRO A 247 14.97 -28.81 9.66
CA PRO A 247 14.31 -29.79 10.50
C PRO A 247 14.52 -31.19 9.89
N PRO A 248 14.74 -32.23 10.71
CA PRO A 248 14.99 -33.57 10.21
C PRO A 248 13.73 -34.12 9.51
N GLY A 249 13.88 -34.52 8.24
CA GLY A 249 12.92 -35.38 7.53
C GLY A 249 11.92 -34.70 6.59
N LEU A 250 12.41 -33.92 5.62
CA LEU A 250 11.75 -33.63 4.33
C LEU A 250 12.79 -33.31 3.26
#